data_AF-A0A6J2WA80-F1
#
_entry.id   AF-A0A6J2WA80-F1
#
_cell.length_a   1.000
_cell.length_b   1.000
_cell.length_c   1.000
_cell.angle_alpha   90.00
_cell.angle_beta   90.00
_cell.angle_gamma   90.00
#
_symmetry.space_group_name_H-M   'P 1'
#
loop_
_entity.id
_entity.type
_entity.pdbx_description
1 polymer ?
#
loop_
_entity_poly.entity_id
_entity_poly.type
_entity_poly.pdbx_seq_one_letter_code
_entity_poly.pdbx_strand_id
1 'polypeptide(L)'
;MEIQIQTQDTESQIKKEFEKLHQFLREEEAARIAALREEEACKIQTVKRHIEKMNGEITSLSDAIRDLQEMTSLTDIPFLQVKTKYTECYSRAQCTLQDPQMLSGALINVAKHLGNLKFRVWEKMQDIVQYTPVILDPNTAHRKLVLSEDLTSVRYTDTERRLPDNPERYDMYTYVLSSEGFTTGRHSWDVEVEDNTNWSVGVAVESGGRKGENLWDGVWCVWYLDGEYRARSPGGSWTRLASRVKLDKIRVELDCNGGRVSFFGPGHYAHIHTFTQVFTGTIFPLFLNHCEFFPLSILPVEQQRL
;
A
#
# COMPACT_ATOMS: atom_id res chain seq x y z
N MET A 1 -12.99 20.04 -28.07
CA MET A 1 -11.82 20.91 -27.81
C MET A 1 -10.81 20.10 -27.01
N GLU A 2 -9.50 20.26 -27.21
CA GLU A 2 -8.46 19.41 -26.58
C GLU A 2 -8.57 19.39 -25.04
N ILE A 3 -8.92 20.53 -24.44
CA ILE A 3 -9.20 20.64 -23.00
C ILE A 3 -10.31 19.67 -22.55
N GLN A 4 -11.39 19.54 -23.33
CA GLN A 4 -12.50 18.64 -22.97
C GLN A 4 -12.09 17.17 -22.98
N ILE A 5 -11.22 16.78 -23.92
CA ILE A 5 -10.70 15.41 -24.00
C ILE A 5 -9.83 15.14 -22.77
N GLN A 6 -8.88 16.04 -22.47
CA GLN A 6 -8.03 15.93 -21.29
C GLN A 6 -8.85 15.88 -19.99
N THR A 7 -9.91 16.68 -19.87
CA THR A 7 -10.83 16.63 -18.72
C THR A 7 -11.52 15.27 -18.61
N GLN A 8 -12.08 14.74 -19.70
CA GLN A 8 -12.78 13.45 -19.69
C GLN A 8 -11.84 12.28 -19.36
N ASP A 9 -10.62 12.29 -19.90
CA ASP A 9 -9.61 11.28 -19.61
C ASP A 9 -9.20 11.34 -18.13
N THR A 10 -8.96 12.55 -17.61
CA THR A 10 -8.60 12.76 -16.20
C THR A 10 -9.74 12.34 -15.26
N GLU A 11 -10.99 12.70 -15.57
CA GLU A 11 -12.17 12.25 -14.79
C GLU A 11 -12.28 10.72 -14.77
N SER A 12 -12.01 10.07 -15.91
CA SER A 12 -12.07 8.62 -16.02
C SER A 12 -10.99 7.95 -15.18
N GLN A 13 -9.77 8.49 -15.17
CA GLN A 13 -8.68 8.03 -14.32
C GLN A 13 -8.99 8.22 -12.84
N ILE A 14 -9.49 9.40 -12.43
CA ILE A 14 -9.92 9.65 -11.04
C ILE A 14 -10.96 8.62 -10.61
N LYS A 15 -11.99 8.36 -11.42
CA LYS A 15 -13.02 7.35 -11.10
C LYS A 15 -12.43 5.96 -10.96
N LYS A 16 -11.48 5.57 -11.84
CA LYS A 16 -10.80 4.27 -11.79
C LYS A 16 -10.01 4.09 -10.48
N GLU A 17 -9.26 5.11 -10.04
CA GLU A 17 -8.50 5.04 -8.79
C GLU A 17 -9.42 4.99 -7.56
N PHE A 18 -10.49 5.78 -7.54
CA PHE A 18 -11.49 5.71 -6.46
C PHE A 18 -12.20 4.35 -6.40
N GLU A 19 -12.48 3.72 -7.54
CA GLU A 19 -13.11 2.41 -7.57
C GLU A 19 -12.21 1.33 -6.94
N LYS A 20 -10.88 1.40 -7.12
CA LYS A 20 -9.93 0.50 -6.44
C LYS A 20 -10.04 0.65 -4.91
N LEU A 21 -10.10 1.89 -4.42
CA LEU A 21 -10.26 2.17 -2.98
C LEU A 21 -11.62 1.70 -2.45
N HIS A 22 -12.71 1.92 -3.21
CA HIS A 22 -14.02 1.43 -2.83
C HIS A 22 -14.08 -0.11 -2.79
N GLN A 23 -13.46 -0.78 -3.76
CA GLN A 23 -13.38 -2.23 -3.79
C GLN A 23 -12.67 -2.76 -2.54
N PHE A 24 -11.50 -2.21 -2.20
CA PHE A 24 -10.79 -2.55 -0.98
C PHE A 24 -11.64 -2.36 0.28
N LEU A 25 -12.33 -1.23 0.40
CA LEU A 25 -13.18 -0.96 1.57
C LEU A 25 -14.34 -1.96 1.69
N ARG A 26 -14.98 -2.32 0.57
CA ARG A 26 -16.04 -3.34 0.53
C ARG A 26 -15.51 -4.71 0.94
N GLU A 27 -14.33 -5.09 0.49
CA GLU A 27 -13.68 -6.35 0.84
C GLU A 27 -13.34 -6.41 2.34
N GLU A 28 -12.76 -5.35 2.90
CA GLU A 28 -12.45 -5.26 4.33
C GLU A 28 -13.72 -5.25 5.21
N GLU A 29 -14.77 -4.55 4.78
CA GLU A 29 -16.07 -4.58 5.45
C GLU A 29 -16.66 -6.00 5.44
N ALA A 30 -16.71 -6.64 4.27
CA ALA A 30 -17.24 -8.00 4.12
C ALA A 30 -16.46 -9.01 4.96
N ALA A 31 -15.12 -8.93 4.96
CA ALA A 31 -14.26 -9.78 5.79
C ALA A 31 -14.54 -9.58 7.29
N ARG A 32 -14.74 -8.34 7.74
CA ARG A 32 -15.06 -8.04 9.14
C ARG A 32 -16.42 -8.58 9.55
N ILE A 33 -17.43 -8.42 8.70
CA ILE A 33 -18.78 -8.96 8.94
C ILE A 33 -18.73 -10.49 8.96
N ALA A 34 -17.98 -11.12 8.06
CA ALA A 34 -17.81 -12.58 8.05
C ALA A 34 -17.19 -13.09 9.36
N ALA A 35 -16.13 -12.45 9.86
CA ALA A 35 -15.52 -12.79 11.14
C ALA A 35 -16.47 -12.62 12.34
N LEU A 36 -17.38 -11.64 12.29
CA LEU A 36 -18.43 -11.47 13.29
C LEU A 36 -19.46 -12.61 13.23
N ARG A 37 -19.90 -13.01 12.02
CA ARG A 37 -20.84 -14.11 11.82
C ARG A 37 -20.27 -15.46 12.25
N GLU A 38 -18.98 -15.69 12.01
CA GLU A 38 -18.30 -16.88 12.50
C GLU A 38 -18.28 -16.94 14.02
N GLU A 39 -18.00 -15.81 14.69
CA GLU A 39 -18.04 -15.73 16.15
C GLU A 39 -19.45 -15.96 16.71
N GLU A 40 -20.47 -15.40 16.07
CA GLU A 40 -21.88 -15.64 16.40
C GLU A 40 -22.22 -17.14 16.31
N ALA A 41 -21.86 -17.79 15.20
CA ALA A 41 -22.11 -19.22 14.99
C ALA A 41 -21.41 -20.08 16.05
N CYS A 42 -20.14 -19.80 16.34
CA CYS A 42 -19.35 -20.49 17.36
C CYS A 42 -19.99 -20.37 18.76
N LYS A 43 -20.48 -19.16 19.10
CA LYS A 43 -21.14 -18.90 20.38
C LYS A 43 -22.48 -19.60 20.49
N ILE A 44 -23.32 -19.54 19.44
CA ILE A 44 -24.59 -20.28 19.38
C ILE A 44 -24.36 -21.78 19.56
N GLN A 45 -23.36 -22.35 18.88
CA GLN A 45 -23.04 -23.78 19.01
C GLN A 45 -22.59 -24.15 20.42
N THR A 46 -21.81 -23.28 21.07
CA THR A 46 -21.39 -23.47 22.46
C THR A 46 -22.59 -23.50 23.42
N VAL A 47 -23.55 -22.59 23.25
CA VAL A 47 -24.78 -22.57 24.05
C VAL A 47 -25.62 -23.82 23.79
N LYS A 48 -25.80 -24.23 22.52
CA LYS A 48 -26.54 -25.46 22.16
C LYS A 48 -25.98 -26.70 22.85
N ARG A 49 -24.66 -26.90 22.76
CA ARG A 49 -23.97 -28.03 23.42
C ARG A 49 -24.19 -28.02 24.95
N HIS A 50 -24.23 -26.84 25.56
CA HIS A 50 -24.48 -26.72 26.99
C HIS A 50 -25.93 -27.10 27.36
N ILE A 51 -26.91 -26.67 26.56
CA ILE A 51 -28.32 -27.07 26.72
C ILE A 51 -28.49 -28.58 26.56
N GLU A 52 -27.86 -29.18 25.54
CA GLU A 52 -27.90 -30.63 25.32
C GLU A 52 -27.34 -31.40 26.52
N LYS A 53 -26.22 -30.93 27.09
CA LYS A 53 -25.65 -31.51 28.30
C LYS A 53 -26.61 -31.44 29.48
N MET A 54 -27.21 -30.27 29.75
CA MET A 54 -28.18 -30.10 30.83
C MET A 54 -29.43 -30.98 30.63
N ASN A 55 -29.95 -31.07 29.40
CA ASN A 55 -31.09 -31.94 29.08
C ASN A 55 -30.76 -33.43 29.28
N GLY A 56 -29.52 -33.85 28.99
CA GLY A 56 -29.05 -35.20 29.30
C GLY A 56 -29.03 -35.48 30.81
N GLU A 57 -28.53 -34.52 31.60
CA GLU A 57 -28.53 -34.61 33.06
C GLU A 57 -29.95 -34.66 33.65
N ILE A 58 -30.88 -33.83 33.15
CA ILE A 58 -32.30 -33.84 33.53
C ILE A 58 -32.97 -35.17 33.19
N THR A 59 -32.71 -35.72 32.00
CA THR A 59 -33.27 -37.02 31.58
C THR A 59 -32.79 -38.15 32.48
N SER A 60 -31.48 -38.20 32.76
CA SER A 60 -30.89 -39.19 33.67
C SER A 60 -31.49 -39.13 35.07
N LEU A 61 -31.71 -37.93 35.60
CA LEU A 61 -32.34 -37.73 36.91
C LEU A 61 -33.83 -38.13 36.90
N SER A 62 -34.55 -37.80 35.83
CA SER A 62 -35.97 -38.17 35.66
C SER A 62 -36.15 -39.69 35.61
N ASP A 63 -35.23 -40.39 34.92
CA ASP A 63 -35.21 -41.85 34.88
C ASP A 63 -34.92 -42.45 36.27
N ALA A 64 -33.97 -41.89 37.03
CA ALA A 64 -33.69 -42.34 38.39
C ALA A 64 -34.90 -42.16 39.33
N ILE A 65 -35.62 -41.04 39.24
CA ILE A 65 -36.85 -40.81 40.01
C ILE A 65 -37.92 -41.85 39.66
N ARG A 66 -38.12 -42.14 38.38
CA ARG A 66 -39.07 -43.14 37.89
C ARG A 66 -38.71 -44.55 38.39
N ASP A 67 -37.44 -44.94 38.31
CA ASP A 67 -36.94 -46.22 38.81
C ASP A 67 -37.21 -46.37 40.32
N LEU A 68 -37.03 -45.30 41.12
CA LEU A 68 -37.35 -45.27 42.55
C LEU A 68 -38.85 -45.41 42.81
N GLN A 69 -39.69 -44.70 42.07
CA GLN A 69 -41.15 -44.76 42.22
C GLN A 69 -41.68 -46.17 41.92
N GLU A 70 -41.22 -46.80 40.83
CA GLU A 70 -41.57 -48.19 40.52
C GLU A 70 -41.15 -49.15 41.63
N MET A 71 -39.93 -49.00 42.17
CA MET A 71 -39.48 -49.81 43.29
C MET A 71 -40.35 -49.66 44.55
N THR A 72 -40.82 -48.45 44.85
CA THR A 72 -41.72 -48.22 46.00
C THR A 72 -43.14 -48.75 45.81
N SER A 73 -43.57 -48.97 44.55
CA SER A 73 -44.91 -49.50 44.22
C SER A 73 -45.01 -51.02 44.27
N LEU A 74 -43.88 -51.72 44.29
CA LEU A 74 -43.80 -53.18 44.33
C LEU A 74 -43.75 -53.67 45.77
N THR A 75 -44.80 -54.37 46.20
CA THR A 75 -45.03 -54.75 47.60
C THR A 75 -44.19 -55.95 48.10
N ASP A 76 -43.64 -56.80 47.21
CA ASP A 76 -42.92 -58.03 47.59
C ASP A 76 -41.69 -58.35 46.68
N ILE A 77 -40.66 -57.49 46.67
CA ILE A 77 -39.39 -57.78 45.95
C ILE A 77 -38.36 -58.46 46.89
N PRO A 78 -37.64 -59.51 46.45
CA PRO A 78 -36.53 -60.09 47.21
C PRO A 78 -35.43 -59.05 47.52
N PHE A 79 -35.02 -58.97 48.79
CA PHE A 79 -34.05 -57.99 49.31
C PHE A 79 -32.77 -57.82 48.46
N LEU A 80 -32.27 -58.90 47.86
CA LEU A 80 -31.06 -58.86 47.04
C LEU A 80 -31.26 -58.11 45.71
N GLN A 81 -32.43 -58.22 45.06
CA GLN A 81 -32.72 -57.48 43.82
C GLN A 81 -32.96 -55.99 44.09
N VAL A 82 -33.57 -55.67 45.24
CA VAL A 82 -33.73 -54.28 45.71
C VAL A 82 -32.36 -53.63 45.89
N LYS A 83 -31.41 -54.33 46.53
CA LYS A 83 -30.06 -53.81 46.77
C LYS A 83 -29.33 -53.47 45.46
N THR A 84 -29.40 -54.32 44.44
CA THR A 84 -28.72 -54.08 43.16
C THR A 84 -29.33 -52.89 42.42
N LYS A 85 -30.66 -52.87 42.27
CA LYS A 85 -31.37 -51.76 41.61
C LYS A 85 -31.20 -50.44 42.36
N TYR A 86 -31.22 -50.47 43.69
CA TYR A 86 -30.96 -49.29 44.51
C TYR A 86 -29.54 -48.76 44.30
N THR A 87 -28.53 -49.63 44.18
CA THR A 87 -27.14 -49.22 43.94
C THR A 87 -26.96 -48.58 42.56
N GLU A 88 -27.60 -49.13 41.53
CA GLU A 88 -27.61 -48.56 40.17
C GLU A 88 -28.36 -47.23 40.10
N CYS A 89 -29.46 -47.11 40.84
CA CYS A 89 -30.23 -45.87 40.91
C CYS A 89 -29.49 -44.79 41.71
N TYR A 90 -28.85 -45.18 42.81
CA TYR A 90 -28.06 -44.29 43.65
C TYR A 90 -26.84 -43.73 42.91
N SER A 91 -26.15 -44.54 42.10
CA SER A 91 -25.04 -44.06 41.27
C SER A 91 -25.49 -43.10 40.16
N ARG A 92 -26.68 -43.30 39.58
CA ARG A 92 -27.31 -42.36 38.64
C ARG A 92 -27.79 -41.07 39.33
N ALA A 93 -28.25 -41.17 40.58
CA ALA A 93 -28.71 -40.03 41.38
C ALA A 93 -27.56 -39.20 41.97
N GLN A 94 -26.32 -39.72 42.01
CA GLN A 94 -25.10 -38.98 42.35
C GLN A 94 -24.66 -37.99 41.24
N CYS A 95 -25.61 -37.35 40.56
CA CYS A 95 -25.30 -36.19 39.73
C CYS A 95 -24.95 -35.01 40.65
N THR A 96 -23.71 -34.54 40.60
CA THR A 96 -23.38 -33.19 41.09
C THR A 96 -24.00 -32.17 40.15
N LEU A 97 -25.26 -31.79 40.42
CA LEU A 97 -25.90 -30.63 39.79
C LEU A 97 -25.09 -29.39 40.20
N GLN A 98 -24.28 -28.89 39.27
CA GLN A 98 -23.74 -27.55 39.40
C GLN A 98 -24.88 -26.58 39.07
N ASP A 99 -25.03 -25.51 39.88
CA ASP A 99 -25.96 -24.43 39.54
C ASP A 99 -25.70 -23.95 38.10
N PRO A 100 -26.74 -23.53 37.34
CA PRO A 100 -26.58 -23.02 35.99
C PRO A 100 -25.63 -21.83 35.97
N GLN A 101 -24.35 -22.08 35.66
CA GLN A 101 -23.37 -21.02 35.57
C GLN A 101 -23.53 -20.30 34.24
N MET A 102 -23.61 -18.97 34.28
CA MET A 102 -23.51 -18.17 33.07
C MET A 102 -22.20 -18.51 32.35
N LEU A 103 -22.30 -18.95 31.10
CA LEU A 103 -21.14 -19.25 30.26
C LEU A 103 -20.32 -17.97 30.07
N SER A 104 -19.12 -17.93 30.66
CA SER A 104 -18.18 -16.84 30.44
C SER A 104 -17.86 -16.72 28.95
N GLY A 105 -17.93 -15.50 28.40
CA GLY A 105 -17.66 -15.24 26.98
C GLY A 105 -18.80 -15.60 26.02
N ALA A 106 -20.02 -15.88 26.49
CA ALA A 106 -21.16 -16.22 25.63
C ALA A 106 -21.62 -15.07 24.71
N LEU A 107 -21.41 -13.81 25.10
CA LEU A 107 -21.78 -12.63 24.32
C LEU A 107 -20.70 -12.27 23.31
N ILE A 108 -21.09 -11.69 22.16
CA ILE A 108 -20.17 -11.17 21.14
C ILE A 108 -19.12 -10.24 21.76
N ASN A 109 -17.86 -10.44 21.37
CA ASN A 109 -16.76 -9.56 21.76
C ASN A 109 -16.77 -8.31 20.88
N VAL A 110 -17.63 -7.35 21.22
CA VAL A 110 -17.80 -6.10 20.47
C VAL A 110 -16.47 -5.35 20.34
N ALA A 111 -15.64 -5.35 21.40
CA ALA A 111 -14.34 -4.68 21.40
C ALA A 111 -13.36 -5.28 20.37
N LYS A 112 -13.38 -6.61 20.15
CA LYS A 112 -12.56 -7.27 19.12
C LYS A 112 -12.92 -6.80 17.71
N HIS A 113 -14.21 -6.58 17.45
CA HIS A 113 -14.72 -6.22 16.12
C HIS A 113 -14.66 -4.72 15.83
N LEU A 114 -14.98 -3.88 16.81
CA LEU A 114 -15.03 -2.42 16.65
C LEU A 114 -13.77 -1.69 17.12
N GLY A 115 -12.98 -2.31 17.99
CA GLY A 115 -11.76 -1.73 18.55
C GLY A 115 -10.76 -1.38 17.45
N ASN A 116 -10.41 -0.09 17.35
CA ASN A 116 -9.52 0.48 16.36
C ASN A 116 -9.87 0.09 14.91
N LEU A 117 -11.15 -0.15 14.61
CA LEU A 117 -11.57 -0.64 13.29
C LEU A 117 -11.08 0.27 12.15
N LYS A 118 -11.33 1.57 12.24
CA LYS A 118 -10.90 2.54 11.23
C LYS A 118 -9.37 2.58 11.06
N PHE A 119 -8.63 2.51 12.16
CA PHE A 119 -7.17 2.51 12.15
C PHE A 119 -6.61 1.25 11.50
N ARG A 120 -7.15 0.06 11.82
CA ARG A 120 -6.73 -1.21 11.20
C ARG A 120 -7.03 -1.26 9.71
N VAL A 121 -8.16 -0.70 9.28
CA VAL A 121 -8.48 -0.58 7.85
C VAL A 121 -7.51 0.38 7.16
N TRP A 122 -7.19 1.52 7.79
CA TRP A 122 -6.19 2.46 7.29
C TRP A 122 -4.78 1.85 7.21
N GLU A 123 -4.35 1.10 8.23
CA GLU A 123 -3.07 0.40 8.27
C GLU A 123 -2.93 -0.57 7.09
N LYS A 124 -3.97 -1.39 6.85
CA LYS A 124 -4.01 -2.26 5.66
C LYS A 124 -4.08 -1.49 4.34
N MET A 125 -4.72 -0.33 4.33
CA MET A 125 -4.80 0.52 3.14
C MET A 125 -3.42 1.03 2.72
N GLN A 126 -2.44 1.12 3.64
CA GLN A 126 -1.06 1.48 3.31
C GLN A 126 -0.41 0.47 2.34
N ASP A 127 -0.87 -0.78 2.29
CA ASP A 127 -0.32 -1.79 1.37
C ASP A 127 -0.78 -1.56 -0.09
N ILE A 128 -1.85 -0.80 -0.30
CA ILE A 128 -2.39 -0.49 -1.64
C ILE A 128 -2.24 0.99 -2.04
N VAL A 129 -1.86 1.85 -1.10
CA VAL A 129 -1.64 3.29 -1.34
C VAL A 129 -0.16 3.60 -1.21
N GLN A 130 0.48 3.86 -2.36
CA GLN A 130 1.87 4.26 -2.42
C GLN A 130 1.99 5.79 -2.38
N TYR A 131 3.03 6.28 -1.71
CA TYR A 131 3.39 7.68 -1.72
C TYR A 131 4.70 7.86 -2.49
N THR A 132 4.63 8.56 -3.61
CA THR A 132 5.79 8.88 -4.44
C THR A 132 6.13 10.36 -4.24
N PRO A 133 7.40 10.70 -3.91
CA PRO A 133 7.76 12.07 -3.54
C PRO A 133 7.79 13.03 -4.73
N VAL A 134 7.73 12.50 -5.96
CA VAL A 134 7.73 13.27 -7.20
C VAL A 134 6.68 12.68 -8.14
N ILE A 135 5.85 13.57 -8.70
CA ILE A 135 4.82 13.27 -9.70
C ILE A 135 5.19 14.00 -10.99
N LEU A 136 5.14 13.33 -12.13
CA LEU A 136 5.50 13.88 -13.44
C LEU A 136 4.36 14.70 -14.02
N ASP A 137 4.67 15.83 -14.69
CA ASP A 137 3.68 16.70 -15.32
C ASP A 137 3.49 16.38 -16.82
N PRO A 138 2.32 15.84 -17.25
CA PRO A 138 2.01 15.59 -18.65
C PRO A 138 2.06 16.83 -19.56
N ASN A 139 1.87 18.03 -19.02
CA ASN A 139 1.91 19.26 -19.79
C ASN A 139 3.33 19.66 -20.18
N THR A 140 4.33 19.27 -19.38
CA THR A 140 5.74 19.53 -19.67
C THR A 140 6.37 18.45 -20.56
N ALA A 141 5.85 17.23 -20.52
CA ALA A 141 6.42 16.08 -21.19
C ALA A 141 6.54 16.24 -22.72
N HIS A 142 7.71 15.93 -23.26
CA HIS A 142 7.93 15.85 -24.71
C HIS A 142 6.96 14.84 -25.38
N ARG A 143 6.58 15.09 -26.64
CA ARG A 143 5.56 14.29 -27.37
C ARG A 143 5.92 12.83 -27.61
N LYS A 144 7.20 12.49 -27.52
CA LYS A 144 7.72 11.11 -27.58
C LYS A 144 7.79 10.41 -26.22
N LEU A 145 7.26 11.03 -25.17
CA LEU A 145 7.16 10.42 -23.84
C LEU A 145 5.75 9.93 -23.55
N VAL A 146 5.67 8.77 -22.91
CA VAL A 146 4.45 8.21 -22.35
C VAL A 146 4.64 8.06 -20.86
N LEU A 147 3.76 8.69 -20.10
CA LEU A 147 3.71 8.61 -18.65
C LEU A 147 2.82 7.44 -18.22
N SER A 148 3.13 6.84 -17.06
CA SER A 148 2.27 5.86 -16.40
C SER A 148 0.97 6.51 -15.89
N GLU A 149 -0.04 5.70 -15.56
CA GLU A 149 -1.34 6.18 -15.07
C GLU A 149 -1.22 6.96 -13.76
N ASP A 150 -0.29 6.56 -12.89
CA ASP A 150 0.03 7.18 -11.61
C ASP A 150 1.06 8.31 -11.72
N LEU A 151 1.53 8.61 -12.93
CA LEU A 151 2.48 9.70 -13.23
C LEU A 151 3.84 9.57 -12.51
N THR A 152 4.26 8.36 -12.16
CA THR A 152 5.54 8.08 -11.48
C THR A 152 6.61 7.51 -12.43
N SER A 153 6.22 7.11 -13.64
CA SER A 153 7.11 6.46 -14.61
C SER A 153 7.00 7.08 -16.00
N VAL A 154 8.10 7.06 -16.75
CA VAL A 154 8.20 7.62 -18.10
C VAL A 154 8.95 6.70 -19.05
N ARG A 155 8.29 6.35 -20.17
CA ARG A 155 8.89 5.61 -21.28
C ARG A 155 9.00 6.46 -22.54
N TYR A 156 10.05 6.21 -23.32
CA TYR A 156 10.17 6.76 -24.66
C TYR A 156 9.32 5.95 -25.65
N THR A 157 8.92 6.59 -26.75
CA THR A 157 8.32 5.92 -27.91
C THR A 157 8.74 6.61 -29.19
N ASP A 158 9.01 5.82 -30.24
CA ASP A 158 9.34 6.37 -31.56
C ASP A 158 8.16 7.02 -32.26
N THR A 159 6.93 6.70 -31.85
CA THR A 159 5.73 7.31 -32.41
C THR A 159 5.42 8.61 -31.71
N GLU A 160 5.50 9.72 -32.46
CA GLU A 160 5.12 11.02 -31.92
C GLU A 160 3.62 11.05 -31.59
N ARG A 161 3.30 11.42 -30.35
CA ARG A 161 1.92 11.51 -29.89
C ARG A 161 1.31 12.83 -30.32
N ARG A 162 0.03 12.79 -30.67
CA ARG A 162 -0.79 13.99 -30.94
C ARG A 162 -1.20 14.64 -29.61
N LEU A 163 -0.25 15.34 -28.98
CA LEU A 163 -0.51 16.15 -27.79
C LEU A 163 -0.66 17.62 -28.19
N PRO A 164 -1.55 18.37 -27.51
CA PRO A 164 -1.65 19.82 -27.71
C PRO A 164 -0.29 20.47 -27.41
N ASP A 165 0.09 21.42 -28.26
CA ASP A 165 1.25 22.25 -27.96
C ASP A 165 0.90 23.25 -26.85
N ASN A 166 1.87 23.55 -26.00
CA ASN A 166 1.76 24.56 -24.96
C ASN A 166 3.16 25.13 -24.63
N PRO A 167 3.24 26.31 -24.00
CA PRO A 167 4.52 26.92 -23.59
C PRO A 167 5.32 26.06 -22.62
N GLU A 168 4.64 25.26 -21.80
CA GLU A 168 5.25 24.44 -20.76
C GLU A 168 5.99 23.20 -21.29
N ARG A 169 5.68 22.77 -22.51
CA ARG A 169 6.11 21.49 -23.10
C ARG A 169 7.51 21.56 -23.70
N TYR A 170 8.36 20.58 -23.37
CA TYR A 170 9.62 20.38 -24.06
C TYR A 170 9.41 19.91 -25.51
N ASP A 171 10.10 20.54 -26.46
CA ASP A 171 9.93 20.29 -27.91
C ASP A 171 11.15 19.63 -28.59
N MET A 172 12.35 19.81 -28.04
CA MET A 172 13.60 19.33 -28.67
C MET A 172 14.17 18.08 -28.01
N TYR A 173 14.22 18.04 -26.67
CA TYR A 173 14.73 16.89 -25.91
C TYR A 173 13.58 16.13 -25.27
N THR A 174 13.77 14.82 -25.08
CA THR A 174 12.79 13.93 -24.45
C THR A 174 12.74 14.11 -22.92
N TYR A 175 12.55 15.35 -22.48
CA TYR A 175 12.43 15.78 -21.08
C TYR A 175 10.97 15.80 -20.60
N VAL A 176 10.84 15.64 -19.28
CA VAL A 176 9.63 15.90 -18.49
C VAL A 176 10.04 16.44 -17.12
N LEU A 177 9.26 17.38 -16.59
CA LEU A 177 9.41 17.91 -15.23
C LEU A 177 8.40 17.27 -14.28
N SER A 178 8.67 17.42 -13.00
CA SER A 178 7.65 17.20 -11.97
C SER A 178 6.55 18.25 -12.00
N SER A 179 5.37 17.89 -11.48
CA SER A 179 4.23 18.79 -11.29
C SER A 179 4.44 19.81 -10.18
N GLU A 180 5.21 19.44 -9.16
CA GLU A 180 5.57 20.30 -8.05
C GLU A 180 7.07 20.58 -8.05
N GLY A 181 7.41 21.81 -7.68
CA GLY A 181 8.79 22.25 -7.53
C GLY A 181 9.07 22.73 -6.10
N PHE A 182 10.34 22.77 -5.75
CA PHE A 182 10.82 23.03 -4.41
C PHE A 182 11.51 24.39 -4.34
N THR A 183 11.18 25.15 -3.30
CA THR A 183 11.81 26.46 -3.02
C THR A 183 12.67 26.44 -1.75
N THR A 184 12.37 25.55 -0.80
CA THR A 184 13.03 25.48 0.50
C THR A 184 13.12 24.03 0.99
N GLY A 185 14.00 23.79 1.95
CA GLY A 185 14.15 22.49 2.62
C GLY A 185 15.07 21.51 1.89
N ARG A 186 14.99 20.24 2.29
CA ARG A 186 15.73 19.13 1.71
C ARG A 186 14.77 18.09 1.19
N HIS A 187 14.99 17.65 -0.03
CA HIS A 187 14.13 16.71 -0.75
C HIS A 187 14.98 15.60 -1.34
N SER A 188 14.45 14.38 -1.38
CA SER A 188 15.13 13.25 -1.95
C SER A 188 14.17 12.31 -2.64
N TRP A 189 14.57 11.79 -3.80
CA TRP A 189 13.82 10.77 -4.51
C TRP A 189 14.77 9.76 -5.15
N ASP A 190 14.27 8.53 -5.28
CA ASP A 190 14.98 7.43 -5.91
C ASP A 190 14.38 7.17 -7.30
N VAL A 191 15.24 6.93 -8.27
CA VAL A 191 14.84 6.60 -9.65
C VAL A 191 15.47 5.27 -10.04
N GLU A 192 14.64 4.35 -10.49
CA GLU A 192 15.05 3.09 -11.10
C GLU A 192 15.49 3.32 -12.54
N VAL A 193 16.69 2.84 -12.86
CA VAL A 193 17.40 3.10 -14.13
C VAL A 193 18.05 1.86 -14.73
N GLU A 194 17.92 0.69 -14.08
CA GLU A 194 18.50 -0.62 -14.38
C GLU A 194 18.91 -0.83 -15.84
N ASP A 195 18.05 -1.39 -16.70
CA ASP A 195 18.44 -1.73 -18.07
C ASP A 195 18.36 -0.58 -19.07
N ASN A 196 18.10 0.62 -18.58
CA ASN A 196 18.01 1.79 -19.42
C ASN A 196 19.41 2.24 -19.91
N THR A 197 19.59 2.29 -21.23
CA THR A 197 20.85 2.65 -21.88
C THR A 197 21.02 4.14 -22.16
N ASN A 198 19.95 4.94 -22.07
CA ASN A 198 19.97 6.36 -22.37
C ASN A 198 18.95 7.14 -21.54
N TRP A 199 19.43 7.70 -20.42
CA TRP A 199 18.61 8.44 -19.47
C TRP A 199 19.37 9.59 -18.82
N SER A 200 18.66 10.64 -18.44
CA SER A 200 19.21 11.71 -17.61
C SER A 200 18.26 12.05 -16.47
N VAL A 201 18.81 12.25 -15.27
CA VAL A 201 18.07 12.73 -14.10
C VAL A 201 18.74 13.97 -13.55
N GLY A 202 17.94 14.90 -13.04
CA GLY A 202 18.46 16.15 -12.54
C GLY A 202 17.38 17.07 -11.99
N VAL A 203 17.69 18.36 -11.99
CA VAL A 203 16.78 19.43 -11.61
C VAL A 203 16.87 20.58 -12.60
N ALA A 204 15.76 21.28 -12.76
CA ALA A 204 15.65 22.48 -13.58
C ALA A 204 15.06 23.64 -12.76
N VAL A 205 15.51 24.86 -13.01
CA VAL A 205 14.87 26.07 -12.46
C VAL A 205 13.65 26.45 -13.30
N GLU A 206 12.62 27.00 -12.65
CA GLU A 206 11.38 27.45 -13.28
C GLU A 206 11.60 28.39 -14.47
N SER A 207 12.56 29.31 -14.33
CA SER A 207 12.93 30.29 -15.36
C SER A 207 13.79 29.72 -16.48
N GLY A 208 14.11 28.42 -16.44
CA GLY A 208 14.90 27.76 -17.46
C GLY A 208 14.18 27.71 -18.80
N GLY A 209 14.95 27.69 -19.89
CA GLY A 209 14.39 27.57 -21.23
C GLY A 209 13.69 26.22 -21.41
N ARG A 210 12.51 26.21 -22.04
CA ARG A 210 11.76 25.00 -22.38
C ARG A 210 11.73 24.68 -23.87
N LYS A 211 12.29 25.59 -24.68
CA LYS A 211 12.27 25.54 -26.14
C LYS A 211 13.66 25.90 -26.69
N GLY A 212 14.06 25.24 -27.78
CA GLY A 212 15.27 25.60 -28.54
C GLY A 212 16.59 25.49 -27.78
N GLU A 213 17.57 26.33 -28.12
CA GLU A 213 18.95 26.22 -27.61
C GLU A 213 19.10 26.56 -26.11
N ASN A 214 18.12 27.27 -25.53
CA ASN A 214 18.13 27.71 -24.13
C ASN A 214 17.70 26.59 -23.14
N LEU A 215 17.45 25.36 -23.63
CA LEU A 215 17.02 24.22 -22.81
C LEU A 215 17.98 23.84 -21.69
N TRP A 216 19.25 24.21 -21.83
CA TRP A 216 20.30 23.93 -20.85
C TRP A 216 20.47 25.05 -19.84
N ASP A 217 19.79 26.18 -20.03
CA ASP A 217 19.83 27.30 -19.10
C ASP A 217 19.04 26.92 -17.85
N GLY A 218 19.77 26.76 -16.74
CA GLY A 218 19.17 26.41 -15.46
C GLY A 218 18.87 24.93 -15.26
N VAL A 219 19.54 24.03 -15.98
CA VAL A 219 19.49 22.57 -15.75
C VAL A 219 20.79 22.05 -15.14
N TRP A 220 20.65 21.25 -14.08
CA TRP A 220 21.74 20.47 -13.46
C TRP A 220 21.38 18.99 -13.50
N CYS A 221 22.13 18.20 -14.26
CA CYS A 221 21.80 16.79 -14.45
C CYS A 221 23.00 15.87 -14.60
N VAL A 222 22.75 14.59 -14.34
CA VAL A 222 23.61 13.47 -14.71
C VAL A 222 22.92 12.72 -15.85
N TRP A 223 23.68 12.48 -16.92
CA TRP A 223 23.26 11.74 -18.10
C TRP A 223 24.08 10.45 -18.22
N TYR A 224 23.39 9.36 -18.50
CA TYR A 224 23.98 8.07 -18.83
C TYR A 224 23.66 7.73 -20.28
N LEU A 225 24.69 7.38 -21.04
CA LEU A 225 24.58 6.90 -22.41
C LEU A 225 25.57 5.75 -22.62
N ASP A 226 25.05 4.56 -22.93
CA ASP A 226 25.82 3.38 -23.36
C ASP A 226 27.10 3.11 -22.55
N GLY A 227 26.98 3.13 -21.22
CA GLY A 227 28.09 2.84 -20.30
C GLY A 227 28.92 4.05 -19.87
N GLU A 228 28.60 5.26 -20.34
CA GLU A 228 29.27 6.50 -19.94
C GLU A 228 28.35 7.42 -19.14
N TYR A 229 28.80 7.81 -17.95
CA TYR A 229 28.17 8.86 -17.14
C TYR A 229 28.78 10.22 -17.44
N ARG A 230 27.93 11.24 -17.58
CA ARG A 230 28.32 12.64 -17.80
C ARG A 230 27.50 13.56 -16.90
N ALA A 231 28.10 14.65 -16.46
CA ALA A 231 27.43 15.71 -15.70
C ALA A 231 27.42 17.01 -16.50
N ARG A 232 26.36 17.80 -16.36
CA ARG A 232 26.26 19.15 -16.91
C ARG A 232 25.56 20.10 -15.94
N SER A 233 26.09 21.32 -15.89
CA SER A 233 25.47 22.48 -15.26
C SER A 233 25.19 23.57 -16.32
N PRO A 234 24.39 24.61 -15.99
CA PRO A 234 24.12 25.70 -16.91
C PRO A 234 25.40 26.39 -17.38
N GLY A 235 25.46 26.73 -18.68
CA GLY A 235 26.65 27.33 -19.31
C GLY A 235 27.89 26.43 -19.39
N GLY A 236 27.85 25.21 -18.83
CA GLY A 236 28.96 24.26 -18.81
C GLY A 236 28.94 23.28 -19.99
N SER A 237 30.09 22.66 -20.25
CA SER A 237 30.21 21.50 -21.15
C SER A 237 29.95 20.20 -20.40
N TRP A 238 29.63 19.14 -21.13
CA TRP A 238 29.48 17.79 -20.57
C TRP A 238 30.81 17.30 -20.02
N THR A 239 30.83 16.97 -18.73
CA THR A 239 32.01 16.42 -18.04
C THR A 239 31.82 14.94 -17.78
N ARG A 240 32.76 14.10 -18.25
CA ARG A 240 32.74 12.66 -18.01
C ARG A 240 32.95 12.35 -16.52
N LEU A 241 32.10 11.50 -15.96
CA LEU A 241 32.22 11.02 -14.58
C LEU A 241 33.02 9.71 -14.54
N ALA A 242 33.77 9.51 -13.46
CA ALA A 242 34.67 8.37 -13.30
C ALA A 242 33.97 7.06 -12.91
N SER A 243 32.64 7.05 -12.76
CA SER A 243 31.88 5.87 -12.38
C SER A 243 32.01 4.77 -13.44
N ARG A 244 32.33 3.55 -12.99
CA ARG A 244 32.52 2.36 -13.85
C ARG A 244 31.43 1.31 -13.68
N VAL A 245 30.54 1.49 -12.72
CA VAL A 245 29.48 0.52 -12.40
C VAL A 245 28.16 1.07 -12.91
N LYS A 246 27.45 0.26 -13.69
CA LYS A 246 26.09 0.54 -14.13
C LYS A 246 25.18 0.55 -12.91
N LEU A 247 24.40 1.61 -12.76
CA LEU A 247 23.50 1.79 -11.63
C LEU A 247 22.15 1.15 -11.95
N ASP A 248 21.57 0.45 -10.98
CA ASP A 248 20.17 0.00 -11.08
C ASP A 248 19.22 1.06 -10.54
N LYS A 249 19.72 1.87 -9.60
CA LYS A 249 19.00 2.94 -8.93
C LYS A 249 19.91 4.14 -8.71
N ILE A 250 19.36 5.33 -8.88
CA ILE A 250 20.01 6.60 -8.57
C ILE A 250 19.16 7.41 -7.59
N ARG A 251 19.76 7.87 -6.49
CA ARG A 251 19.14 8.85 -5.59
C ARG A 251 19.55 10.25 -6.00
N VAL A 252 18.59 11.15 -6.06
CA VAL A 252 18.82 12.59 -6.15
C VAL A 252 18.47 13.22 -4.81
N GLU A 253 19.39 14.01 -4.25
CA GLU A 253 19.17 14.80 -3.04
C GLU A 253 19.32 16.28 -3.37
N LEU A 254 18.25 17.04 -3.17
CA LEU A 254 18.17 18.48 -3.35
C LEU A 254 18.16 19.18 -1.99
N ASP A 255 19.17 20.00 -1.72
CA ASP A 255 19.26 20.89 -0.57
C ASP A 255 19.04 22.33 -1.07
N CYS A 256 17.78 22.78 -1.08
CA CYS A 256 17.43 24.12 -1.56
C CYS A 256 18.12 25.20 -0.72
N ASN A 257 18.13 25.01 0.61
CA ASN A 257 18.71 25.97 1.55
C ASN A 257 20.24 25.98 1.47
N GLY A 258 20.85 24.81 1.29
CA GLY A 258 22.30 24.65 1.15
C GLY A 258 22.83 24.89 -0.26
N GLY A 259 21.96 25.11 -1.25
CA GLY A 259 22.34 25.33 -2.63
C GLY A 259 23.07 24.15 -3.26
N ARG A 260 22.59 22.92 -3.04
CA ARG A 260 23.24 21.72 -3.57
C ARG A 260 22.25 20.73 -4.16
N VAL A 261 22.66 20.08 -5.23
CA VAL A 261 22.02 18.85 -5.72
C VAL A 261 23.08 17.76 -5.86
N SER A 262 22.85 16.62 -5.23
CA SER A 262 23.78 15.49 -5.18
C SER A 262 23.14 14.23 -5.73
N PHE A 263 23.97 13.41 -6.38
CA PHE A 263 23.58 12.17 -7.02
C PHE A 263 24.33 11.01 -6.38
N PHE A 264 23.61 9.96 -6.01
CA PHE A 264 24.17 8.78 -5.35
C PHE A 264 23.69 7.50 -6.01
N GLY A 265 24.56 6.50 -6.09
CA GLY A 265 24.22 5.14 -6.49
C GLY A 265 23.58 4.32 -5.37
N PRO A 266 23.41 3.00 -5.58
CA PRO A 266 22.85 2.09 -4.59
C PRO A 266 23.56 2.18 -3.22
N GLY A 267 22.78 2.18 -2.15
CA GLY A 267 23.27 2.11 -0.77
C GLY A 267 23.82 3.41 -0.17
N HIS A 268 23.61 4.59 -0.77
CA HIS A 268 24.09 5.91 -0.29
C HIS A 268 25.61 6.09 -0.17
N TYR A 269 26.41 5.03 -0.27
CA TYR A 269 27.88 5.08 -0.14
C TYR A 269 28.61 5.36 -1.46
N ALA A 270 27.91 5.27 -2.60
CA ALA A 270 28.49 5.55 -3.92
C ALA A 270 28.09 6.96 -4.40
N HIS A 271 28.77 7.99 -3.91
CA HIS A 271 28.64 9.35 -4.45
C HIS A 271 29.01 9.37 -5.94
N ILE A 272 28.16 9.99 -6.77
CA ILE A 272 28.35 10.11 -8.22
C ILE A 272 28.83 11.51 -8.57
N HIS A 273 28.06 12.52 -8.17
CA HIS A 273 28.34 13.92 -8.48
C HIS A 273 27.57 14.86 -7.55
N THR A 274 28.06 16.08 -7.36
CA THR A 274 27.36 17.15 -6.67
C THR A 274 27.57 18.47 -7.39
N PHE A 275 26.48 19.17 -7.67
CA PHE A 275 26.53 20.57 -8.07
C PHE A 275 26.29 21.46 -6.84
N THR A 276 27.06 22.54 -6.72
CA THR A 276 26.87 23.57 -5.68
C THR A 276 26.57 24.89 -6.36
N GLN A 277 25.42 25.47 -6.07
CA GLN A 277 24.93 26.71 -6.67
C GLN A 277 23.86 27.34 -5.78
N VAL A 278 23.81 28.67 -5.72
CA VAL A 278 22.66 29.36 -5.14
C VAL A 278 21.48 29.21 -6.10
N PHE A 279 20.50 28.40 -5.71
CA PHE A 279 19.25 28.24 -6.46
C PHE A 279 18.34 29.45 -6.22
N THR A 280 17.97 30.14 -7.28
CA THR A 280 17.02 31.25 -7.25
C THR A 280 15.73 30.83 -7.95
N GLY A 281 14.60 30.89 -7.24
CA GLY A 281 13.31 30.47 -7.76
C GLY A 281 12.97 29.00 -7.45
N THR A 282 11.92 28.51 -8.10
CA THR A 282 11.41 27.16 -7.89
C THR A 282 12.23 26.13 -8.67
N ILE A 283 12.62 25.03 -8.01
CA ILE A 283 13.43 23.95 -8.59
C ILE A 283 12.59 22.70 -8.79
N PHE A 284 12.51 22.23 -10.03
CA PHE A 284 11.72 21.07 -10.43
C PHE A 284 12.64 19.88 -10.72
N PRO A 285 12.38 18.68 -10.15
CA PRO A 285 12.90 17.43 -10.69
C PRO A 285 12.73 17.33 -12.20
N LEU A 286 13.78 16.89 -12.89
CA LEU A 286 13.85 16.77 -14.35
C LEU A 286 14.29 15.35 -14.73
N PHE A 287 13.58 14.77 -15.70
CA PHE A 287 13.82 13.42 -16.18
C PHE A 287 13.86 13.39 -17.70
N LEU A 288 14.81 12.65 -18.27
CA LEU A 288 14.89 12.35 -19.69
C LEU A 288 15.03 10.85 -19.88
N ASN A 289 14.19 10.33 -20.76
CA ASN A 289 14.31 8.96 -21.24
C ASN A 289 14.37 8.96 -22.77
N HIS A 290 15.31 8.21 -23.33
CA HIS A 290 15.40 7.94 -24.75
C HIS A 290 15.57 6.43 -25.04
N CYS A 291 15.25 5.58 -24.06
CA CYS A 291 15.23 4.14 -24.21
C CYS A 291 13.78 3.65 -24.38
N GLU A 292 13.51 2.95 -25.48
CA GLU A 292 12.15 2.47 -25.81
C GLU A 292 11.69 1.35 -24.87
N PHE A 293 12.59 0.43 -24.51
CA PHE A 293 12.25 -0.79 -23.78
C PHE A 293 12.24 -0.61 -22.27
N PHE A 294 13.03 0.34 -21.74
CA PHE A 294 13.23 0.50 -20.31
C PHE A 294 12.75 1.89 -19.86
N PRO A 295 11.67 1.98 -19.09
CA PRO A 295 11.21 3.26 -18.54
C PRO A 295 12.16 3.78 -17.45
N LEU A 296 11.96 5.03 -17.06
CA LEU A 296 12.42 5.55 -15.78
C LEU A 296 11.27 5.52 -14.79
N SER A 297 11.49 4.99 -13.59
CA SER A 297 10.44 4.90 -12.56
C SER A 297 10.89 5.55 -11.27
N ILE A 298 10.11 6.50 -10.78
CA ILE A 298 10.33 7.14 -9.47
C ILE A 298 9.78 6.19 -8.41
N LEU A 299 10.61 5.82 -7.45
CA LEU A 299 10.24 4.85 -6.43
C LEU A 299 9.44 5.51 -5.30
N PRO A 300 8.42 4.81 -4.76
CA PRO A 300 7.69 5.27 -3.59
C PRO A 300 8.57 5.25 -2.34
N VAL A 301 8.21 6.07 -1.36
CA VAL A 301 8.86 6.06 -0.04
C VAL A 301 8.27 4.92 0.79
N GLU A 302 9.14 4.11 1.41
CA GLU A 302 8.71 3.13 2.41
C GLU A 302 8.05 3.85 3.58
N GLN A 303 6.75 3.61 3.80
CA GLN A 303 6.04 4.14 4.96
C GLN A 303 6.50 3.38 6.20
N GLN A 304 7.00 4.10 7.21
CA GLN A 304 7.30 3.50 8.51
C GLN A 304 5.97 3.05 9.14
N ARG A 305 5.81 1.74 9.31
CA ARG A 305 4.68 1.16 10.06
C ARG A 305 4.87 1.52 11.55
N LEU A 306 3.80 2.00 12.17
CA LEU A 306 3.74 2.39 13.59
C LEU A 306 3.74 1.17 14.52
#